data_AF-A0A966HKN0-F1
#
_entry.id   AF-A0A966HKN0-F1
#
_cell.length_a   1.000
_cell.length_b   1.000
_cell.length_c   1.000
_cell.angle_alpha   90.00
_cell.angle_beta   90.00
_cell.angle_gamma   90.00
#
_symmetry.space_group_name_H-M   'P 1'
#
loop_
_entity.id
_entity.type
_entity.pdbx_description
1 polymer ?
#
loop_
_entity_poly.entity_id
_entity_poly.type
_entity_poly.pdbx_seq_one_letter_code
_entity_poly.pdbx_strand_id
1 'polypeptide(L)'
;MDYKIADNGGFDKSIVIDEEIKANIPQNQAGDTQIQNLFNTAYLWAGIIAIVVIIVSGAYYVTSIGSPERVKTAKNTLTGAIIGLVIIALAFTITNFVLGVL
;
A
#
# COMPACT_ATOMS: atom_id res chain seq x y z
N MET A 1 -35.12 10.54 56.38
CA MET A 1 -34.52 10.37 55.04
C MET A 1 -33.08 10.85 55.15
N ASP A 2 -32.23 10.02 55.77
CA ASP A 2 -30.82 10.32 55.97
C ASP A 2 -30.05 9.95 54.71
N TYR A 3 -29.53 10.95 54.01
CA TYR A 3 -28.54 10.68 52.97
C TYR A 3 -27.21 10.38 53.67
N LYS A 4 -26.69 9.16 53.49
CA LYS A 4 -25.35 8.81 53.95
C LYS A 4 -24.39 9.08 52.79
N ILE A 5 -23.51 10.07 52.98
CA ILE A 5 -22.29 10.18 52.17
C ILE A 5 -21.49 8.90 52.42
N ALA A 6 -21.32 8.10 51.37
CA ALA A 6 -20.34 7.03 51.36
C ALA A 6 -18.95 7.69 51.42
N ASP A 7 -18.26 7.45 52.53
CA ASP A 7 -16.85 7.78 52.72
C ASP A 7 -16.02 6.93 51.75
N ASN A 8 -15.72 7.48 50.57
CA ASN A 8 -14.71 6.95 49.68
C ASN A 8 -13.38 7.65 49.97
N GLY A 9 -12.82 7.40 51.16
CA GLY A 9 -11.45 7.75 51.56
C GLY A 9 -10.36 7.01 50.79
N GLY A 10 -10.57 6.74 49.51
CA GLY A 10 -9.57 6.19 48.61
C GLY A 10 -9.58 7.01 47.34
N PHE A 11 -8.40 7.33 46.82
CA PHE A 11 -8.22 7.84 45.46
C PHE A 11 -8.97 6.92 44.49
N ASP A 12 -10.22 7.24 44.21
CA ASP A 12 -11.01 6.54 43.23
C ASP A 12 -10.45 6.89 41.86
N LYS A 13 -9.53 6.05 41.39
CA LYS A 13 -8.90 6.14 40.07
C LYS A 13 -9.88 5.88 38.93
N SER A 14 -11.18 5.70 39.20
CA SER A 14 -12.23 5.58 38.19
C SER A 14 -13.05 6.86 37.96
N ILE A 15 -12.79 7.94 38.73
CA ILE A 15 -13.32 9.29 38.47
C ILE A 15 -12.24 10.08 37.70
N VAL A 16 -12.55 10.58 36.51
CA VAL A 16 -11.70 11.45 35.65
C VAL A 16 -10.59 10.73 34.83
N ILE A 17 -10.96 9.70 34.10
CA ILE A 17 -10.50 9.54 32.70
C ILE A 17 -11.74 9.43 31.82
N ASP A 18 -12.52 10.49 31.92
CA ASP A 18 -13.50 10.99 30.99
C ASP A 18 -13.04 10.76 29.54
N GLU A 19 -13.96 10.18 28.77
CA GLU A 19 -13.92 9.93 27.32
C GLU A 19 -13.29 11.08 26.51
N GLU A 20 -13.40 12.31 27.04
CA GLU A 20 -12.83 13.55 26.49
C GLU A 20 -11.30 13.54 26.36
N ILE A 21 -10.57 12.90 27.30
CA ILE A 21 -9.09 12.80 27.20
C ILE A 21 -8.68 11.82 26.09
N LYS A 22 -9.50 10.80 25.81
CA LYS A 22 -9.27 9.89 24.67
C LYS A 22 -9.55 10.57 23.32
N ALA A 23 -10.52 11.49 23.28
CA ALA A 23 -10.90 12.22 22.07
C ALA A 23 -9.83 13.24 21.61
N ASN A 24 -8.93 13.69 22.50
CA ASN A 24 -7.85 14.64 22.19
C ASN A 24 -6.45 14.00 22.18
N ILE A 25 -6.35 12.67 22.09
CA ILE A 25 -5.09 12.08 21.65
C ILE A 25 -5.05 12.26 20.14
N PRO A 26 -4.13 13.07 19.58
CA PRO A 26 -3.91 13.06 18.14
C PRO A 26 -3.53 11.64 17.79
N GLN A 27 -4.47 10.91 17.19
CA GLN A 27 -4.20 9.62 16.58
C GLN A 27 -3.29 9.95 15.41
N ASN A 28 -1.98 9.97 15.69
CA ASN A 28 -0.97 10.35 14.74
C ASN A 28 -0.83 9.23 13.71
N GLN A 29 -1.77 9.21 12.77
CA GLN A 29 -1.76 8.43 11.54
C GLN A 29 -0.73 9.00 10.53
N ALA A 30 0.18 9.90 10.95
CA ALA A 30 1.18 10.47 10.06
C ALA A 30 2.11 9.40 9.49
N GLY A 31 2.33 8.29 10.21
CA GLY A 31 3.02 7.12 9.66
C GLY A 31 2.21 6.46 8.54
N ASP A 32 0.98 6.05 8.86
CA ASP A 32 0.19 5.20 7.97
C ASP A 32 -0.21 5.90 6.67
N THR A 33 -0.53 7.20 6.72
CA THR A 33 -0.92 7.97 5.52
C THR A 33 0.26 8.30 4.60
N GLN A 34 1.45 8.57 5.15
CA GLN A 34 2.62 8.88 4.34
C GLN A 34 3.15 7.63 3.63
N ILE A 35 3.15 6.49 4.32
CA ILE A 35 3.60 5.22 3.77
C ILE A 35 2.63 4.74 2.67
N GLN A 36 1.31 4.87 2.89
CA GLN A 36 0.30 4.55 1.87
C GLN A 36 0.44 5.42 0.60
N ASN A 37 0.63 6.73 0.77
CA ASN A 37 0.79 7.64 -0.37
C ASN A 37 2.06 7.36 -1.17
N LEU A 38 3.16 7.00 -0.51
CA LEU A 38 4.42 6.64 -1.17
C LEU A 38 4.26 5.37 -2.02
N PHE A 39 3.69 4.30 -1.46
CA PHE A 39 3.47 3.06 -2.19
C PHE A 39 2.48 3.23 -3.35
N ASN A 40 1.38 3.95 -3.14
CA ASN A 40 0.40 4.24 -4.20
C ASN A 40 1.04 4.99 -5.37
N THR A 41 1.86 6.00 -5.08
CA THR A 41 2.60 6.75 -6.10
C THR A 41 3.62 5.84 -6.82
N ALA A 42 4.34 5.00 -6.08
CA ALA A 42 5.30 4.05 -6.66
C ALA A 42 4.62 3.05 -7.61
N TYR A 43 3.46 2.50 -7.24
CA TYR A 43 2.71 1.58 -8.10
C TYR A 43 2.20 2.25 -9.38
N LEU A 44 1.75 3.50 -9.30
CA LEU A 44 1.33 4.26 -10.49
C LEU A 44 2.49 4.41 -11.48
N TRP A 45 3.66 4.85 -11.01
CA TRP A 45 4.83 4.99 -11.87
C TRP A 45 5.32 3.65 -12.42
N ALA A 46 5.38 2.62 -11.58
CA ALA A 46 5.78 1.28 -12.00
C ALA A 46 4.84 0.70 -13.06
N GLY A 47 3.53 0.88 -12.90
CA GLY A 47 2.53 0.46 -13.87
C GLY A 47 2.66 1.16 -15.22
N ILE A 48 2.88 2.49 -15.22
CA ILE A 48 3.10 3.26 -16.45
C ILE A 48 4.35 2.76 -17.19
N ILE A 49 5.47 2.60 -16.48
CA ILE A 49 6.72 2.11 -17.06
C ILE A 49 6.53 0.71 -17.64
N ALA A 50 5.85 -0.19 -16.92
CA ALA A 50 5.58 -1.54 -17.40
C ALA A 50 4.80 -1.53 -18.73
N ILE A 51 3.74 -0.71 -18.82
CA ILE A 51 2.94 -0.58 -20.04
C ILE A 51 3.80 -0.04 -21.20
N VAL A 52 4.64 0.96 -20.97
CA VAL A 52 5.54 1.51 -22.00
C VAL A 52 6.48 0.43 -22.54
N VAL A 53 7.08 -0.38 -21.67
CA VAL A 53 7.97 -1.47 -22.07
C VAL A 53 7.22 -2.55 -22.87
N ILE A 54 5.98 -2.89 -22.48
CA ILE A 54 5.13 -3.83 -23.23
C ILE A 54 4.87 -3.30 -24.64
N ILE A 55 4.54 -2.02 -24.79
CA ILE A 55 4.28 -1.41 -26.10
C ILE A 55 5.54 -1.43 -26.97
N VAL A 56 6.67 -0.99 -26.43
CA VAL A 56 7.95 -0.92 -27.17
C VAL A 56 8.40 -2.32 -27.59
N SER A 57 8.35 -3.30 -26.69
CA SER A 57 8.71 -4.69 -27.00
C SER A 57 7.74 -5.33 -27.99
N GLY A 58 6.45 -5.01 -27.92
CA GLY A 58 5.44 -5.45 -28.88
C GLY A 58 5.67 -4.87 -30.29
N ALA A 59 5.91 -3.57 -30.39
CA ALA A 59 6.26 -2.93 -31.66
C ALA A 59 7.57 -3.49 -32.24
N TYR A 60 8.56 -3.72 -31.38
CA TYR A 60 9.83 -4.34 -31.76
C TYR A 60 9.64 -5.79 -32.22
N TYR A 61 8.72 -6.55 -31.61
CA TYR A 61 8.39 -7.92 -32.03
C TYR A 61 7.83 -7.96 -33.46
N VAL A 62 6.86 -7.08 -33.77
CA VAL A 62 6.22 -7.03 -35.09
C VAL A 62 7.22 -6.60 -36.18
N THR A 63 8.12 -5.67 -35.89
CA THR A 63 9.13 -5.22 -36.87
C THR A 63 10.31 -6.18 -37.03
N SER A 64 10.44 -7.18 -36.15
CA SER A 64 11.54 -8.15 -36.16
C SER A 64 11.31 -9.38 -37.04
N ILE A 65 10.18 -9.46 -37.76
CA ILE A 65 9.70 -10.63 -38.52
C ILE A 65 10.71 -11.24 -39.52
N GLY A 66 11.79 -10.55 -39.89
CA GLY A 66 12.83 -11.07 -40.79
C GLY A 66 14.04 -11.75 -40.14
N SER A 67 14.25 -11.66 -38.81
CA SER A 67 15.39 -12.31 -38.17
C SER A 67 15.02 -13.03 -36.86
N PRO A 68 15.27 -14.35 -36.74
CA PRO A 68 14.92 -15.14 -35.56
C PRO A 68 15.51 -14.60 -34.26
N GLU A 69 16.71 -14.03 -34.35
CA GLU A 69 17.41 -13.44 -33.20
C GLU A 69 16.69 -12.22 -32.63
N ARG A 70 16.23 -11.30 -33.49
CA ARG A 70 15.48 -10.12 -33.03
C ARG A 70 14.11 -10.50 -32.46
N VAL A 71 13.45 -11.48 -33.08
CA VAL A 71 12.19 -12.06 -32.56
C VAL A 71 12.40 -12.66 -31.18
N LYS A 72 13.49 -13.41 -30.96
CA LYS A 72 13.82 -14.01 -29.66
C LYS A 72 14.07 -12.94 -28.60
N THR A 73 14.84 -11.91 -28.93
CA THR A 73 15.12 -10.80 -28.01
C THR A 73 13.83 -10.07 -27.64
N ALA A 74 12.99 -9.74 -28.63
CA ALA A 74 11.70 -9.09 -28.39
C ALA A 74 10.79 -9.91 -27.46
N LYS A 75 10.72 -11.23 -27.67
CA LYS A 75 9.97 -12.15 -26.80
C LYS A 75 10.53 -12.17 -25.38
N ASN A 76 11.85 -12.26 -25.22
CA ASN A 76 12.47 -12.25 -23.90
C ASN A 76 12.18 -10.95 -23.14
N THR A 77 12.27 -9.80 -23.83
CA THR A 77 11.92 -8.50 -23.25
C THR A 77 10.45 -8.44 -22.86
N LEU A 78 9.55 -8.92 -23.71
CA LEU A 78 8.12 -8.96 -23.44
C LEU A 78 7.80 -9.85 -22.22
N THR A 79 8.40 -11.03 -22.15
CA THR A 79 8.27 -11.94 -20.99
C THR A 79 8.73 -11.25 -19.71
N GLY A 80 9.87 -10.54 -19.75
CA GLY A 80 10.35 -9.76 -18.61
C GLY A 80 9.36 -8.67 -18.18
N ALA A 81 8.74 -7.98 -19.13
CA ALA A 81 7.74 -6.96 -18.86
C ALA A 81 6.47 -7.52 -18.20
N ILE A 82 6.01 -8.70 -18.67
CA ILE A 82 4.85 -9.40 -18.07
C ILE A 82 5.16 -9.84 -16.65
N ILE A 83 6.35 -10.41 -16.41
CA ILE A 83 6.78 -10.80 -15.05
C ILE A 83 6.82 -9.58 -14.13
N GLY A 84 7.35 -8.45 -14.60
CA GLY A 84 7.34 -7.19 -13.85
C GLY A 84 5.94 -6.73 -13.48
N LEU A 85 4.98 -6.82 -14.41
CA LEU A 85 3.57 -6.50 -14.16
C LEU A 85 2.96 -7.39 -13.06
N VAL A 86 3.24 -8.69 -13.10
CA VAL A 86 2.79 -9.64 -12.07
C VAL A 86 3.38 -9.29 -10.70
N ILE A 87 4.67 -8.93 -10.64
CA ILE A 87 5.32 -8.53 -9.39
C ILE A 87 4.67 -7.28 -8.80
N ILE A 88 4.33 -6.28 -9.63
CA ILE A 88 3.62 -5.07 -9.18
C ILE A 88 2.26 -5.44 -8.58
N ALA A 89 1.51 -6.32 -9.24
CA ALA A 89 0.22 -6.79 -8.74
C ALA A 89 0.34 -7.53 -7.40
N LEU A 90 1.34 -8.42 -7.27
CA LEU A 90 1.61 -9.12 -6.01
C LEU A 90 2.06 -8.15 -4.91
N ALA A 91 2.90 -7.17 -5.24
CA ALA A 91 3.35 -6.17 -4.29
C ALA A 91 2.16 -5.36 -3.74
N PHE A 92 1.20 -4.98 -4.59
CA PHE A 92 -0.02 -4.32 -4.14
C PHE A 92 -0.77 -5.17 -3.10
N THR A 93 -1.01 -6.45 -3.40
CA THR A 93 -1.70 -7.35 -2.47
C THR A 93 -0.97 -7.48 -1.13
N ILE A 94 0.36 -7.68 -1.18
CA ILE A 94 1.19 -7.82 0.03
C ILE A 94 1.17 -6.53 0.86
N THR A 95 1.31 -5.37 0.23
CA THR A 95 1.28 -4.08 0.93
C THR A 95 -0.05 -3.85 1.63
N ASN A 96 -1.19 -4.14 0.98
CA ASN A 96 -2.50 -4.01 1.62
C ASN A 96 -2.67 -4.98 2.80
N PHE A 97 -2.13 -6.20 2.70
CA PHE A 97 -2.11 -7.16 3.81
C PHE A 97 -1.27 -6.65 5.00
N VAL A 98 -0.08 -6.10 4.74
CA VAL A 98 0.79 -5.53 5.78
C VAL A 98 0.15 -4.32 6.46
N LEU A 99 -0.58 -3.50 5.69
CA LEU A 99 -1.33 -2.36 6.21
C LEU A 99 -2.61 -2.76 6.98
N GLY A 100 -2.94 -4.06 7.04
CA GLY A 100 -4.16 -4.55 7.69
C GLY A 100 -5.45 -4.09 6.99
N VAL A 101 -5.35 -3.70 5.71
CA VAL A 101 -6.50 -3.28 4.88
C VAL A 101 -7.25 -4.49 4.32
N LEU A 102 -6.57 -5.63 4.20
CA LEU A 102 -7.03 -6.90 3.65
C LEU A 102 -7.04 -7.97 4.76
#